data_AF-A0A523RQC6-F1
#
_entry.id   AF-A0A523RQC6-F1
#
_cell.length_a   1.000
_cell.length_b   1.000
_cell.length_c   1.000
_cell.angle_alpha   90.00
_cell.angle_beta   90.00
_cell.angle_gamma   90.00
#
_symmetry.space_group_name_H-M   'P 1'
#
loop_
_entity.id
_entity.type
_entity.pdbx_description
1 polymer ?
#
loop_
_entity_poly.entity_id
_entity_poly.type
_entity_poly.pdbx_seq_one_letter_code
_entity_poly.pdbx_strand_id
1 'polypeptide(L)'
;MRTTRYEIRRRGFTLVEVIIATAILAFLMGVLYHVFWRSSSAWEKGDVRTRMYQSIRISLDVMSREIRCALISSGDSHLIFKGDKDALSYISASNKISKKGEFDLCEIGYSLSSHCELLRRIKACLDPSFGQGGATAVLADNVLGLSFLYYDGNTWQERWDSTRGTPHNTTDDALPQAVKITIVAQDEQCLEAPLSLSTIVTLPLSSYKL
;
A
#
# COMPACT_ATOMS: atom_id res chain seq x y z
N MET A 1 69.18 -24.05 56.17
CA MET A 1 68.05 -23.41 55.46
C MET A 1 67.57 -24.38 54.38
N ARG A 2 66.43 -25.08 54.58
CA ARG A 2 65.85 -25.99 53.57
C ARG A 2 64.74 -25.25 52.84
N THR A 3 64.88 -25.05 51.54
CA THR A 3 63.81 -24.52 50.68
C THR A 3 62.99 -25.68 50.14
N THR A 4 61.75 -25.83 50.62
CA THR A 4 60.77 -26.75 50.04
C THR A 4 60.30 -26.19 48.70
N ARG A 5 60.79 -26.76 47.59
CA ARG A 5 60.23 -26.52 46.25
C ARG A 5 58.83 -27.11 46.19
N TYR A 6 57.82 -26.27 45.95
CA TYR A 6 56.47 -26.72 45.63
C TYR A 6 56.46 -27.17 44.16
N GLU A 7 56.54 -28.48 43.91
CA GLU A 7 56.36 -29.00 42.55
C GLU A 7 54.89 -28.89 42.14
N ILE A 8 54.61 -27.97 41.22
CA ILE A 8 53.30 -27.84 40.58
C ILE A 8 53.14 -29.07 39.67
N ARG A 9 52.47 -30.10 40.18
CA ARG A 9 52.15 -31.31 39.43
C ARG A 9 51.18 -30.94 38.31
N ARG A 10 51.70 -30.79 37.07
CA ARG A 10 50.86 -30.60 35.88
C ARG A 10 50.09 -31.89 35.62
N ARG A 11 48.84 -31.95 36.09
CA ARG A 11 47.90 -33.02 35.72
C ARG A 11 47.41 -32.71 34.30
N GLY A 12 47.70 -33.59 33.36
CA GLY A 12 47.09 -33.56 32.02
C GLY A 12 45.64 -34.02 32.08
N PHE A 13 44.85 -33.60 31.09
CA PHE A 13 43.47 -34.06 30.91
C PHE A 13 43.43 -35.57 30.66
N THR A 14 42.45 -36.25 31.24
CA THR A 14 42.21 -37.65 30.91
C THR A 14 41.48 -37.76 29.57
N LEU A 15 41.71 -38.85 28.83
CA LEU A 15 41.03 -39.08 27.55
C LEU A 15 39.50 -39.11 27.72
N VAL A 16 39.01 -39.62 28.86
CA VAL A 16 37.58 -39.63 29.21
C VAL A 16 37.02 -38.22 29.39
N GLU A 17 37.77 -37.32 30.03
CA GLU A 17 37.35 -35.93 30.25
C GLU A 17 37.20 -35.16 28.93
N VAL A 18 38.11 -35.38 27.98
CA VAL A 18 38.02 -34.76 26.64
C VAL A 18 36.80 -35.28 25.88
N ILE A 19 36.48 -36.59 25.98
CA ILE A 19 35.31 -37.18 25.31
C ILE A 19 34.01 -36.63 25.91
N ILE A 20 33.90 -36.55 27.25
CA ILE A 20 32.70 -36.03 27.90
C ILE A 20 32.52 -34.54 27.60
N ALA A 21 33.60 -33.75 27.68
CA ALA A 21 33.54 -32.32 27.40
C ALA A 21 33.10 -32.03 25.96
N THR A 22 33.63 -32.78 24.98
CA THR A 22 33.26 -32.64 23.57
C THR A 22 31.84 -33.12 23.29
N ALA A 23 31.38 -34.19 23.95
CA ALA A 23 30.00 -34.65 23.85
C ALA A 23 28.99 -33.62 24.38
N ILE A 24 29.27 -33.02 25.53
CA ILE A 24 28.43 -31.95 26.10
C ILE A 24 28.45 -30.72 25.19
N LEU A 25 29.62 -30.32 24.68
CA LEU A 25 29.73 -29.18 23.76
C LEU A 25 28.93 -29.40 22.47
N ALA A 26 29.03 -30.58 21.86
CA ALA A 26 28.28 -30.93 20.66
C ALA A 26 26.76 -30.92 20.91
N PHE A 27 26.34 -31.44 22.07
CA PHE A 27 24.94 -31.40 22.48
C PHE A 27 24.43 -29.96 22.65
N LEU A 28 25.19 -29.11 23.37
CA LEU A 28 24.84 -27.70 23.57
C LEU A 28 24.77 -26.95 22.22
N MET A 29 25.72 -27.18 21.32
CA MET A 29 25.68 -26.57 19.98
C MET A 29 24.50 -27.06 19.16
N GLY A 30 24.12 -28.34 19.27
CA GLY A 30 22.92 -28.86 18.61
C GLY A 30 21.64 -28.16 19.07
N VAL A 31 21.49 -27.95 20.38
CA VAL A 31 20.34 -27.22 20.95
C VAL A 31 20.34 -25.76 20.49
N LEU A 32 21.47 -25.07 20.55
CA LEU A 32 21.59 -23.68 20.11
C LEU A 32 21.28 -23.52 18.62
N TYR A 33 21.81 -24.41 17.79
CA TYR A 33 21.54 -24.41 16.35
C TYR A 33 20.05 -24.63 16.07
N HIS A 34 19.42 -25.56 16.78
CA HIS A 34 17.99 -25.82 16.62
C HIS A 34 17.14 -24.59 16.96
N VAL A 35 17.40 -23.94 18.08
CA VAL A 35 16.70 -22.69 18.47
C VAL A 35 16.92 -21.59 17.44
N PHE A 36 18.16 -21.40 17.00
CA PHE A 36 18.51 -20.40 16.01
C PHE A 36 17.78 -20.61 14.68
N TRP A 37 17.76 -21.86 14.18
CA TRP A 37 17.06 -22.21 12.94
C TRP A 37 15.55 -21.94 13.03
N ARG A 38 14.93 -22.31 14.16
CA ARG A 38 13.51 -22.05 14.41
C ARG A 38 13.22 -20.56 14.49
N SER A 39 14.11 -19.77 15.11
CA SER A 39 13.97 -18.32 15.23
C SER A 39 14.10 -17.63 13.87
N SER A 40 15.06 -18.04 13.04
CA SER A 40 15.23 -17.49 11.69
C SER A 40 14.01 -17.74 10.81
N SER A 41 13.47 -18.96 10.86
CA SER A 41 12.28 -19.35 10.08
C SER A 41 11.01 -18.62 10.53
N ALA A 42 10.90 -18.32 11.84
CA ALA A 42 9.77 -17.55 12.37
C ALA A 42 9.86 -16.07 11.99
N TRP A 43 11.08 -15.52 11.90
CA TRP A 43 11.31 -14.13 11.53
C TRP A 43 10.93 -13.86 10.07
N GLU A 44 11.27 -14.78 9.16
CA GLU A 44 10.92 -14.68 7.73
C GLU A 44 9.40 -14.60 7.51
N LYS A 45 8.61 -15.39 8.25
CA LYS A 45 7.13 -15.33 8.18
C LYS A 45 6.56 -14.00 8.70
N GLY A 46 7.14 -13.46 9.78
CA GLY A 46 6.72 -12.17 10.34
C GLY A 46 6.98 -10.99 9.40
N ASP A 47 8.05 -11.09 8.60
CA ASP A 47 8.44 -10.04 7.65
C ASP A 47 7.46 -9.96 6.46
N VAL A 48 7.01 -11.10 5.94
CA VAL A 48 6.03 -11.18 4.84
C VAL A 48 4.74 -10.41 5.15
N ARG A 49 4.11 -10.69 6.30
CA ARG A 49 2.88 -10.00 6.71
C ARG A 49 3.09 -8.49 6.90
N THR A 50 4.25 -8.12 7.42
CA THR A 50 4.61 -6.71 7.66
C THR A 50 4.79 -5.97 6.33
N ARG A 51 5.50 -6.57 5.37
CA ARG A 51 5.70 -6.01 4.02
C ARG A 51 4.37 -5.83 3.28
N MET A 52 3.49 -6.82 3.32
CA MET A 52 2.15 -6.72 2.71
C MET A 52 1.35 -5.55 3.33
N TYR A 53 1.30 -5.46 4.66
CA TYR A 53 0.61 -4.35 5.34
C TYR A 53 1.19 -2.98 4.97
N GLN A 54 2.52 -2.86 4.92
CA GLN A 54 3.20 -1.62 4.54
C GLN A 54 2.90 -1.22 3.09
N SER A 55 2.96 -2.17 2.15
CA SER A 55 2.66 -1.94 0.73
C SER A 55 1.25 -1.38 0.53
N ILE A 56 0.25 -2.02 1.14
CA ILE A 56 -1.15 -1.57 1.02
C ILE A 56 -1.37 -0.24 1.73
N ARG A 57 -0.75 -0.03 2.90
CA ARG A 57 -0.85 1.26 3.62
C ARG A 57 -0.26 2.41 2.81
N ILE A 58 0.89 2.22 2.17
CA ILE A 58 1.51 3.23 1.29
C ILE A 58 0.60 3.51 0.10
N SER A 59 0.05 2.47 -0.53
CA SER A 59 -0.88 2.60 -1.66
C SER A 59 -2.11 3.41 -1.30
N LEU A 60 -2.74 3.10 -0.16
CA LEU A 60 -3.88 3.85 0.36
C LEU A 60 -3.53 5.31 0.66
N ASP A 61 -2.33 5.60 1.18
CA ASP A 61 -1.89 6.98 1.45
C ASP A 61 -1.70 7.78 0.16
N VAL A 62 -1.05 7.18 -0.85
CA VAL A 62 -0.90 7.78 -2.19
C VAL A 62 -2.26 8.09 -2.79
N MET A 63 -3.17 7.11 -2.82
CA MET A 63 -4.53 7.30 -3.34
C MET A 63 -5.29 8.36 -2.56
N SER A 64 -5.21 8.34 -1.22
CA SER A 64 -5.90 9.31 -0.36
C SER A 64 -5.42 10.73 -0.61
N ARG A 65 -4.10 10.93 -0.76
CA ARG A 65 -3.52 12.24 -1.03
C ARG A 65 -3.94 12.75 -2.41
N GLU A 66 -3.95 11.89 -3.42
CA GLU A 66 -4.29 12.29 -4.79
C GLU A 66 -5.80 12.53 -4.97
N ILE A 67 -6.66 11.73 -4.34
CA ILE A 67 -8.12 11.89 -4.41
C ILE A 67 -8.56 13.19 -3.71
N ARG A 68 -7.86 13.63 -2.65
CA ARG A 68 -8.12 14.92 -2.01
C ARG A 68 -7.92 16.12 -2.94
N CYS A 69 -7.08 15.96 -3.96
CA CYS A 69 -6.79 16.99 -4.95
C CYS A 69 -7.71 16.92 -6.17
N ALA A 70 -8.76 16.10 -6.13
CA ALA A 70 -9.75 16.03 -7.19
C ALA A 70 -10.42 17.40 -7.40
N LEU A 71 -10.55 17.79 -8.66
CA LEU A 71 -11.11 19.05 -9.10
C LEU A 71 -12.23 18.78 -10.10
N ILE A 72 -13.31 19.55 -9.95
CA ILE A 72 -14.38 19.66 -10.95
C ILE A 72 -14.61 21.14 -11.23
N SER A 73 -15.21 21.45 -12.37
CA SER A 73 -15.66 22.79 -12.69
C SER A 73 -17.02 22.72 -13.39
N SER A 74 -18.02 23.41 -12.85
CA SER A 74 -19.40 23.42 -13.37
C SER A 74 -19.56 24.11 -14.74
N GLY A 75 -18.46 24.50 -15.39
CA GLY A 75 -18.44 25.11 -16.71
C GLY A 75 -17.48 24.46 -17.71
N ASP A 76 -16.72 23.43 -17.30
CA ASP A 76 -15.78 22.72 -18.18
C ASP A 76 -16.08 21.22 -18.18
N SER A 77 -16.62 20.74 -19.31
CA SER A 77 -16.97 19.34 -19.51
C SER A 77 -15.78 18.39 -19.49
N HIS A 78 -14.54 18.89 -19.49
CA HIS A 78 -13.32 18.08 -19.37
C HIS A 78 -12.88 17.88 -17.91
N LEU A 79 -13.40 18.64 -16.95
CA LEU A 79 -13.07 18.55 -15.52
C LEU A 79 -14.03 17.64 -14.77
N ILE A 80 -13.85 16.34 -15.00
CA ILE A 80 -14.79 15.29 -14.58
C ILE A 80 -14.23 14.44 -13.44
N PHE A 81 -15.12 13.97 -12.57
CA PHE A 81 -14.92 12.87 -11.64
C PHE A 81 -15.90 11.73 -11.97
N LYS A 82 -15.38 10.56 -12.36
CA LYS A 82 -16.17 9.36 -12.66
C LYS A 82 -15.61 8.15 -11.93
N GLY A 83 -16.46 7.53 -11.14
CA GLY A 83 -16.12 6.38 -10.34
C GLY A 83 -17.14 5.27 -10.46
N ASP A 84 -16.67 4.06 -10.67
CA ASP A 84 -17.41 2.82 -10.49
C ASP A 84 -16.91 2.12 -9.23
N LYS A 85 -17.48 0.95 -8.93
CA LYS A 85 -17.10 0.13 -7.79
C LYS A 85 -15.63 -0.26 -7.83
N ASP A 86 -15.10 -0.64 -9.00
CA ASP A 86 -13.78 -1.26 -9.12
C ASP A 86 -12.74 -0.37 -9.83
N ALA A 87 -13.16 0.81 -10.31
CA ALA A 87 -12.32 1.74 -11.03
C ALA A 87 -12.72 3.19 -10.73
N LEU A 88 -11.73 4.07 -10.72
CA LEU A 88 -11.93 5.50 -10.45
C LEU A 88 -11.07 6.30 -11.43
N SER A 89 -11.63 7.31 -12.09
CA SER A 89 -10.90 8.26 -12.93
C SER A 89 -11.38 9.68 -12.64
N TYR A 90 -10.46 10.62 -12.48
CA TYR A 90 -10.78 12.01 -12.15
C TYR A 90 -9.67 12.97 -12.54
N ILE A 91 -10.00 14.25 -12.62
CA ILE A 91 -9.01 15.31 -12.84
C ILE A 91 -8.47 15.83 -11.50
N SER A 92 -7.15 15.99 -11.43
CA SER A 92 -6.43 16.55 -10.29
C SER A 92 -5.49 17.65 -10.75
N ALA A 93 -5.21 18.62 -9.88
CA ALA A 93 -4.08 19.51 -10.09
C ALA A 93 -2.76 18.73 -9.95
N SER A 94 -1.86 18.89 -10.92
CA SER A 94 -0.48 18.45 -10.89
C SER A 94 0.38 19.59 -10.33
N ASN A 95 1.28 19.27 -9.40
CA ASN A 95 2.25 20.24 -8.86
C ASN A 95 3.52 20.33 -9.73
N LYS A 96 3.40 20.17 -11.06
CA LYS A 96 4.53 20.48 -11.94
C LYS A 96 4.53 21.97 -12.21
N ILE A 97 5.63 22.62 -11.83
CA ILE A 97 5.89 24.02 -12.15
C ILE A 97 6.08 24.12 -13.67
N SER A 98 5.00 24.39 -14.40
CA SER A 98 5.08 24.82 -15.78
C SER A 98 5.43 26.30 -15.80
N LYS A 99 6.45 26.70 -16.58
CA LYS A 99 6.95 28.09 -16.68
C LYS A 99 5.93 29.09 -17.27
N LYS A 100 4.69 28.68 -17.54
CA LYS A 100 3.72 29.44 -18.35
C LYS A 100 2.44 29.87 -17.62
N GLY A 101 2.29 29.57 -16.33
CA GLY A 101 1.14 30.05 -15.54
C GLY A 101 -0.21 29.37 -15.83
N GLU A 102 -0.23 28.34 -16.69
CA GLU A 102 -1.37 27.41 -16.80
C GLU A 102 -1.29 26.38 -15.66
N PHE A 103 -2.43 26.15 -14.99
CA PHE A 103 -2.57 25.04 -14.06
C PHE A 103 -2.30 23.74 -14.83
N ASP A 104 -1.24 23.01 -14.46
CA ASP A 104 -0.98 21.68 -15.02
C ASP A 104 -2.03 20.75 -14.41
N LEU A 105 -3.07 20.44 -15.16
CA LEU A 105 -4.10 19.49 -14.75
C LEU A 105 -3.74 18.12 -15.32
N CYS A 106 -3.99 17.07 -14.55
CA CYS A 106 -3.80 15.71 -15.02
C CYS A 106 -5.00 14.84 -14.68
N GLU A 107 -5.26 13.86 -15.53
CA GLU A 107 -6.22 12.81 -15.25
C GLU A 107 -5.49 11.68 -14.51
N ILE A 108 -6.03 11.29 -13.36
CA ILE A 108 -5.56 10.17 -12.55
C ILE A 108 -6.62 9.07 -12.63
N GLY A 109 -6.16 7.84 -12.85
CA GLY A 109 -7.01 6.66 -12.88
C GLY A 109 -6.47 5.55 -11.98
N TYR A 110 -7.36 4.82 -11.32
CA TYR A 110 -7.05 3.59 -10.60
C TYR A 110 -7.92 2.45 -11.08
N SER A 111 -7.32 1.27 -11.23
CA SER A 111 -8.01 0.05 -11.64
C SER A 111 -7.22 -1.17 -11.19
N LEU A 112 -7.90 -2.31 -11.06
CA LEU A 112 -7.24 -3.59 -10.82
C LEU A 112 -6.92 -4.32 -12.13
N SER A 113 -5.69 -4.80 -12.29
CA SER A 113 -5.29 -5.63 -13.43
C SER A 113 -5.72 -7.09 -13.26
N SER A 114 -5.82 -7.83 -14.36
CA SER A 114 -6.07 -9.28 -14.32
C SER A 114 -4.97 -10.09 -13.63
N HIS A 115 -3.79 -9.50 -13.41
CA HIS A 115 -2.66 -10.11 -12.73
C HIS A 115 -2.62 -9.77 -11.23
N CYS A 116 -3.73 -9.27 -10.66
CA CYS A 116 -3.81 -8.84 -9.26
C CYS A 116 -2.87 -7.67 -8.94
N GLU A 117 -2.70 -6.74 -9.88
CA GLU A 117 -1.89 -5.53 -9.69
C GLU A 117 -2.80 -4.31 -9.60
N LEU A 118 -2.61 -3.49 -8.56
CA LEU A 118 -3.24 -2.18 -8.46
C LEU A 118 -2.53 -1.22 -9.42
N LEU A 119 -3.23 -0.84 -10.49
CA LEU A 119 -2.70 0.07 -11.50
C LEU A 119 -3.06 1.50 -11.18
N ARG A 120 -2.10 2.40 -11.39
CA ARG A 120 -2.26 3.85 -11.34
C ARG A 120 -1.89 4.44 -12.69
N ARG A 121 -2.83 5.16 -13.29
CA ARG A 121 -2.70 5.83 -14.59
C ARG A 121 -2.60 7.34 -14.39
N ILE A 122 -1.64 7.99 -15.05
CA ILE A 122 -1.59 9.45 -15.17
C ILE A 122 -1.59 9.85 -16.64
N LYS A 123 -2.47 10.78 -17.00
CA LYS A 123 -2.47 11.44 -18.30
C LYS A 123 -2.35 12.94 -18.10
N ALA A 124 -1.25 13.52 -18.59
CA ALA A 124 -0.96 14.96 -18.44
C ALA A 124 -1.68 15.83 -19.49
N CYS A 125 -2.09 15.26 -20.61
CA CYS A 125 -2.85 15.98 -21.64
C CYS A 125 -4.33 15.72 -21.45
N LEU A 126 -5.10 16.77 -21.19
CA LEU A 126 -6.57 16.69 -21.19
C LEU A 126 -7.05 16.71 -22.64
N ASP A 127 -7.61 15.58 -23.08
CA ASP A 127 -8.25 15.44 -24.39
C ASP A 127 -9.66 14.86 -24.19
N PRO A 128 -10.49 14.77 -25.25
CA PRO A 128 -11.84 14.22 -25.13
C PRO A 128 -11.91 12.73 -24.75
N SER A 129 -10.81 11.98 -24.84
CA SER A 129 -10.74 10.55 -24.53
C SER A 129 -10.48 10.30 -23.03
N PHE A 130 -11.46 10.67 -22.22
CA PHE A 130 -11.44 10.44 -20.77
C PHE A 130 -11.38 8.95 -20.43
N GLY A 131 -10.59 8.58 -19.42
CA GLY A 131 -10.42 7.20 -19.01
C GLY A 131 -9.42 6.41 -19.86
N GLN A 132 -8.89 7.00 -20.93
CA GLN A 132 -8.05 6.31 -21.92
C GLN A 132 -6.69 6.99 -22.12
N GLY A 133 -5.67 6.18 -22.39
CA GLY A 133 -4.29 6.65 -22.58
C GLY A 133 -3.63 7.14 -21.30
N GLY A 134 -2.43 7.72 -21.44
CA GLY A 134 -1.58 8.08 -20.30
C GLY A 134 -0.61 6.96 -19.90
N ALA A 135 0.29 7.29 -18.99
CA ALA A 135 1.27 6.35 -18.46
C ALA A 135 0.66 5.56 -17.30
N THR A 136 0.80 4.24 -17.32
CA THR A 136 0.33 3.34 -16.25
C THR A 136 1.53 2.80 -15.48
N ALA A 137 1.42 2.78 -14.15
CA ALA A 137 2.39 2.21 -13.24
C ALA A 137 1.70 1.28 -12.24
N VAL A 138 2.41 0.24 -11.82
CA VAL A 138 1.95 -0.64 -10.72
C VAL A 138 2.19 0.07 -9.40
N LEU A 139 1.14 0.21 -8.60
CA LEU A 139 1.18 0.84 -7.28
C LEU A 139 1.39 -0.21 -6.18
N ALA A 140 0.78 -1.38 -6.32
CA ALA A 140 0.96 -2.53 -5.46
C ALA A 140 0.65 -3.85 -6.20
N ASP A 141 1.42 -4.87 -5.87
CA ASP A 141 1.22 -6.25 -6.32
C ASP A 141 0.36 -7.06 -5.33
N ASN A 142 -0.08 -8.23 -5.78
CA ASN A 142 -0.86 -9.20 -4.99
C ASN A 142 -2.14 -8.62 -4.37
N VAL A 143 -2.80 -7.73 -5.11
CA VAL A 143 -4.08 -7.13 -4.75
C VAL A 143 -5.20 -8.00 -5.33
N LEU A 144 -5.92 -8.70 -4.47
CA LEU A 144 -7.07 -9.53 -4.86
C LEU A 144 -8.32 -8.70 -5.17
N GLY A 145 -8.44 -7.51 -4.57
CA GLY A 145 -9.62 -6.68 -4.70
C GLY A 145 -9.34 -5.22 -4.45
N LEU A 146 -9.96 -4.39 -5.28
CA LEU A 146 -10.01 -2.94 -5.14
C LEU A 146 -11.47 -2.53 -5.22
N SER A 147 -11.96 -1.77 -4.25
CA SER A 147 -13.31 -1.22 -4.33
C SER A 147 -13.42 0.20 -3.78
N PHE A 148 -14.37 0.93 -4.36
CA PHE A 148 -14.69 2.30 -4.04
C PHE A 148 -16.16 2.44 -3.66
N LEU A 149 -16.43 3.29 -2.67
CA LEU A 149 -17.76 3.80 -2.39
C LEU A 149 -17.70 5.32 -2.30
N TYR A 150 -18.78 5.97 -2.70
CA TYR A 150 -18.89 7.42 -2.83
C TYR A 150 -20.03 7.92 -1.93
N TYR A 151 -19.75 8.90 -1.08
CA TYR A 151 -20.73 9.45 -0.13
C TYR A 151 -21.34 10.74 -0.68
N ASP A 152 -22.66 10.77 -0.84
CA ASP A 152 -23.41 11.96 -1.31
C ASP A 152 -23.71 12.99 -0.21
N GLY A 153 -23.45 12.66 1.06
CA GLY A 153 -23.87 13.44 2.22
C GLY A 153 -24.91 12.74 3.10
N ASN A 154 -25.59 11.74 2.57
CA ASN A 154 -26.62 10.94 3.22
C ASN A 154 -26.33 9.43 3.14
N THR A 155 -25.95 8.92 1.96
CA THR A 155 -25.77 7.49 1.67
C THR A 155 -24.50 7.20 0.89
N TRP A 156 -24.01 5.97 1.03
CA TRP A 156 -22.88 5.45 0.25
C TRP A 156 -23.39 4.79 -1.04
N GLN A 157 -22.77 5.13 -2.16
CA GLN A 157 -23.11 4.64 -3.49
C GLN A 157 -21.90 3.92 -4.11
N GLU A 158 -22.16 2.91 -4.95
CA GLU A 158 -21.10 2.17 -5.68
C GLU A 158 -20.64 2.88 -6.96
N ARG A 159 -21.34 3.94 -7.38
CA ARG A 159 -21.03 4.70 -8.58
C ARG A 159 -21.15 6.19 -8.33
N TRP A 160 -20.34 6.98 -9.02
CA TRP A 160 -20.41 8.44 -9.04
C TRP A 160 -20.08 8.97 -10.43
N ASP A 161 -20.85 9.95 -10.89
CA ASP A 161 -20.60 10.64 -12.16
C ASP A 161 -20.92 12.12 -11.98
N SER A 162 -19.88 12.96 -11.97
CA SER A 162 -20.01 14.40 -11.79
C SER A 162 -20.42 15.16 -13.05
N THR A 163 -20.79 14.48 -14.15
CA THR A 163 -21.31 15.11 -15.39
C THR A 163 -22.82 14.98 -15.55
N ARG A 164 -23.50 14.35 -14.58
CA ARG A 164 -24.95 14.11 -14.66
C ARG A 164 -25.79 15.31 -14.22
N GLY A 165 -25.16 16.42 -13.82
CA GLY A 165 -25.82 17.72 -13.79
C GLY A 165 -26.19 18.17 -15.19
N THR A 166 -27.48 18.12 -15.49
CA THR A 166 -27.99 18.61 -16.79
C THR A 166 -27.83 20.13 -16.91
N PRO A 167 -27.83 20.73 -18.12
CA PRO A 167 -27.72 22.19 -18.33
C PRO A 167 -28.80 23.05 -17.64
N HIS A 168 -29.84 22.43 -17.08
CA HIS A 168 -30.90 23.10 -16.31
C HIS A 168 -30.86 22.79 -14.81
N ASN A 169 -29.93 21.94 -14.34
CA ASN A 169 -29.72 21.62 -12.94
C ASN A 169 -28.23 21.40 -12.65
N THR A 170 -27.49 22.49 -12.41
CA THR A 170 -26.08 22.47 -11.99
C THR A 170 -25.88 22.05 -10.54
N THR A 171 -26.94 21.66 -9.82
CA THR A 171 -26.86 21.18 -8.44
C THR A 171 -26.19 19.79 -8.33
N ASP A 172 -26.11 19.03 -9.43
CA ASP A 172 -25.61 17.65 -9.45
C ASP A 172 -24.16 17.52 -9.97
N ASP A 173 -23.54 18.60 -10.46
CA ASP A 173 -22.11 18.63 -10.77
C ASP A 173 -21.33 18.85 -9.47
N ALA A 174 -21.27 17.79 -8.67
CA ALA A 174 -20.63 17.79 -7.37
C ALA A 174 -19.64 16.64 -7.23
N LEU A 175 -18.55 16.90 -6.50
CA LEU A 175 -17.69 15.86 -5.98
C LEU A 175 -18.42 15.12 -4.85
N PRO A 176 -18.19 13.80 -4.70
CA PRO A 176 -18.67 13.09 -3.52
C PRO A 176 -18.05 13.73 -2.27
N GLN A 177 -18.80 13.83 -1.18
CA GLN A 177 -18.29 14.40 0.09
C GLN A 177 -17.16 13.55 0.67
N ALA A 178 -17.21 12.23 0.44
CA ALA A 178 -16.14 11.32 0.78
C ALA A 178 -16.06 10.13 -0.18
N VAL A 179 -14.85 9.58 -0.33
CA VAL A 179 -14.57 8.34 -1.05
C VAL A 179 -14.01 7.34 -0.04
N LYS A 180 -14.64 6.17 0.07
CA LYS A 180 -14.08 5.03 0.81
C LYS A 180 -13.35 4.14 -0.18
N ILE A 181 -12.10 3.85 0.12
CA ILE A 181 -11.24 2.96 -0.67
C ILE A 181 -11.03 1.72 0.16
N THR A 182 -11.23 0.54 -0.42
CA THR A 182 -10.94 -0.75 0.21
C THR A 182 -10.03 -1.56 -0.68
N ILE A 183 -8.92 -2.02 -0.12
CA ILE A 183 -7.95 -2.89 -0.81
C ILE A 183 -7.90 -4.21 -0.05
N VAL A 184 -7.99 -5.32 -0.78
CA VAL A 184 -7.79 -6.67 -0.30
C VAL A 184 -6.53 -7.21 -0.95
N ALA A 185 -5.55 -7.60 -0.15
CA ALA A 185 -4.27 -8.13 -0.61
C ALA A 185 -4.00 -9.50 -0.02
N GLN A 186 -3.18 -10.26 -0.70
CA GLN A 186 -2.81 -11.62 -0.33
C GLN A 186 -1.30 -11.77 -0.42
N ASP A 187 -0.72 -12.56 0.46
CA ASP A 187 0.68 -12.94 0.36
C ASP A 187 0.91 -13.82 -0.90
N GLU A 188 2.06 -13.65 -1.57
CA GLU A 188 2.45 -14.41 -2.77
C GLU A 188 2.37 -15.93 -2.55
N GLN A 189 2.80 -16.39 -1.38
CA GLN A 189 2.84 -17.81 -1.04
C GLN A 189 1.52 -18.30 -0.42
N CYS A 190 0.52 -17.42 -0.29
CA CYS A 190 -0.75 -17.70 0.37
C CYS A 190 -0.60 -18.31 1.78
N LEU A 191 0.47 -17.94 2.49
CA LEU A 191 0.74 -18.49 3.82
C LEU A 191 -0.10 -17.85 4.92
N GLU A 192 -0.52 -16.60 4.71
CA GLU A 192 -1.33 -15.80 5.63
C GLU A 192 -2.73 -15.58 5.05
N ALA A 193 -3.71 -15.27 5.89
CA ALA A 193 -5.04 -14.90 5.42
C ALA A 193 -5.02 -13.55 4.65
N PRO A 194 -5.96 -13.32 3.72
CA PRO A 194 -6.05 -12.06 3.00
C PRO A 194 -6.16 -10.88 3.96
N LEU A 195 -5.37 -9.84 3.72
CA LEU A 195 -5.42 -8.59 4.45
C LEU A 195 -6.38 -7.63 3.76
N SER A 196 -7.44 -7.22 4.45
CA SER A 196 -8.34 -6.16 3.99
C SER A 196 -8.09 -4.88 4.77
N LEU A 197 -7.79 -3.80 4.07
CA LEU A 197 -7.64 -2.45 4.64
C LEU A 197 -8.57 -1.48 3.90
N SER A 198 -9.14 -0.53 4.66
CA SER A 198 -9.94 0.53 4.08
C SER A 198 -9.60 1.90 4.68
N THR A 199 -9.73 2.94 3.87
CA THR A 199 -9.59 4.34 4.30
C THR A 199 -10.74 5.17 3.75
N ILE A 200 -11.08 6.25 4.44
CA ILE A 200 -12.09 7.22 4.00
C ILE A 200 -11.39 8.56 3.76
N VAL A 201 -11.63 9.11 2.57
CA VAL A 201 -11.05 10.35 2.09
C VAL A 201 -12.17 11.36 1.97
N THR A 202 -12.12 12.44 2.73
CA THR A 202 -13.08 13.56 2.59
C THR A 202 -12.58 14.53 1.52
N LEU A 203 -13.50 15.02 0.68
CA LEU A 203 -13.19 15.97 -0.40
C LEU A 203 -13.66 17.38 0.00
N PRO A 204 -12.73 18.33 0.19
CA PRO A 204 -13.05 19.64 0.78
C PRO A 204 -13.87 20.55 -0.13
N LEU A 205 -13.90 20.28 -1.45
CA LEU A 205 -14.61 21.10 -2.44
C LEU A 205 -16.08 20.70 -2.63
N SER A 206 -16.56 19.64 -1.97
CA SER A 206 -17.96 19.22 -2.06
C SER A 206 -18.95 20.21 -1.40
N SER A 207 -18.48 21.08 -0.51
CA SER A 207 -19.32 22.00 0.27
C SER A 207 -19.48 23.41 -0.33
N TYR A 208 -18.79 23.75 -1.41
CA TYR A 208 -18.87 25.08 -2.02
C TYR A 208 -19.80 25.04 -3.24
N LYS A 209 -21.07 25.41 -3.02
CA LYS A 209 -21.91 25.94 -4.11
C LYS A 209 -21.34 27.32 -4.46
N LEU A 210 -20.68 27.44 -5.62
CA LEU A 210 -20.38 28.75 -6.23
C LEU A 210 -21.65 29.33 -6.85
#